data_AF-A0A350IDZ9-F1
#
_entry.id   AF-A0A350IDZ9-F1
#
_cell.length_a   1.000
_cell.length_b   1.000
_cell.length_c   1.000
_cell.angle_alpha   90.00
_cell.angle_beta   90.00
_cell.angle_gamma   90.00
#
_symmetry.space_group_name_H-M   'P 1'
#
loop_
_entity.id
_entity.type
_entity.pdbx_description
1 polymer ?
#
loop_
_entity_poly.entity_id
_entity_poly.type
_entity_poly.pdbx_seq_one_letter_code
_entity_poly.pdbx_strand_id
1 'polypeptide(L)'
;MKKLIKRILLEMALIPNDKLLHFFYGSIIATPLVIWGTTMEAIGFMIFISIAKEIIDAKFRYSYPSATDALFTFLPTLFLLAVKLLN
;
A
#
# COMPACT_ATOMS: atom_id res chain seq x y z
N MET A 1 0.33 -3.54 29.23
CA MET A 1 0.84 -4.22 28.02
C MET A 1 -0.17 -5.18 27.39
N LYS A 2 -0.62 -6.27 28.04
CA LYS A 2 -1.59 -7.23 27.44
C LYS A 2 -2.86 -6.58 26.86
N LYS A 3 -3.46 -5.60 27.56
CA LYS A 3 -4.66 -4.88 27.08
C LYS A 3 -4.39 -4.04 25.83
N LEU A 4 -3.25 -3.37 25.76
CA LEU A 4 -2.85 -2.54 24.61
C LEU A 4 -2.62 -3.41 23.37
N ILE A 5 -1.85 -4.49 23.52
CA ILE A 5 -1.57 -5.43 22.41
C ILE A 5 -2.88 -6.04 21.91
N LYS A 6 -3.75 -6.50 22.83
CA LYS A 6 -5.07 -7.05 22.46
C LYS A 6 -5.91 -6.03 21.69
N ARG A 7 -5.87 -4.76 22.08
CA ARG A 7 -6.56 -3.69 21.36
C ARG A 7 -5.98 -3.51 19.95
N ILE A 8 -4.67 -3.38 19.81
CA ILE A 8 -4.02 -3.22 18.49
C ILE A 8 -4.36 -4.40 17.57
N LEU A 9 -4.27 -5.64 18.06
CA LEU A 9 -4.61 -6.83 17.27
C LEU A 9 -6.09 -6.85 16.87
N LEU A 10 -6.99 -6.38 17.73
CA LEU A 10 -8.42 -6.24 17.39
C LEU A 10 -8.61 -5.20 16.28
N GLU A 11 -7.99 -4.02 16.39
CA GLU A 11 -8.07 -2.98 15.36
C GLU A 11 -7.50 -3.47 14.00
N MET A 12 -6.41 -4.25 14.03
CA MET A 12 -5.84 -4.86 12.82
C MET A 12 -6.79 -5.88 12.18
N ALA A 13 -7.48 -6.68 13.00
CA ALA A 13 -8.47 -7.65 12.51
C ALA A 13 -9.73 -6.98 11.93
N LEU A 14 -9.98 -5.72 12.27
CA LEU A 14 -11.09 -4.93 11.75
C LEU A 14 -10.76 -4.21 10.43
N ILE A 15 -9.51 -4.28 9.95
CA ILE A 15 -9.15 -3.70 8.64
C ILE A 15 -9.98 -4.40 7.55
N PRO A 16 -10.74 -3.67 6.73
CA PRO A 16 -11.54 -4.29 5.68
C PRO A 16 -10.68 -5.09 4.71
N ASN A 17 -11.12 -6.29 4.33
CA ASN A 17 -10.41 -7.16 3.40
C ASN A 17 -10.06 -6.48 2.07
N ASP A 18 -10.93 -5.57 1.62
CA ASP A 18 -10.70 -4.73 0.45
C ASP A 18 -9.40 -3.91 0.58
N LYS A 19 -9.17 -3.23 1.71
CA LYS A 19 -7.93 -2.47 1.97
C LYS A 19 -6.69 -3.36 1.99
N LEU A 20 -6.82 -4.57 2.51
CA LEU A 20 -5.75 -5.56 2.49
C LEU A 20 -5.45 -6.02 1.06
N LEU A 21 -6.44 -6.09 0.18
CA LEU A 21 -6.24 -6.38 -1.25
C LEU A 21 -5.48 -5.26 -1.95
N HIS A 22 -5.81 -3.98 -1.69
CA HIS A 22 -5.05 -2.83 -2.18
C HIS A 22 -3.58 -2.89 -1.72
N PHE A 23 -3.35 -3.19 -0.45
CA PHE A 23 -2.01 -3.41 0.11
C PHE A 23 -1.28 -4.57 -0.57
N PHE A 24 -1.95 -5.70 -0.79
CA PHE A 24 -1.36 -6.86 -1.43
C PHE A 24 -0.89 -6.55 -2.86
N TYR A 25 -1.73 -5.95 -3.70
CA TYR A 25 -1.33 -5.55 -5.05
C TYR A 25 -0.21 -4.50 -5.03
N GLY A 26 -0.29 -3.54 -4.11
CA GLY A 26 0.79 -2.57 -3.88
C GLY A 26 2.13 -3.26 -3.60
N SER A 27 2.13 -4.32 -2.80
CA SER A 27 3.36 -5.05 -2.45
C SER A 27 3.97 -5.79 -3.64
N ILE A 28 3.14 -6.41 -4.49
CA ILE A 28 3.60 -7.11 -5.70
C ILE A 28 4.28 -6.13 -6.66
N ILE A 29 3.70 -4.94 -6.85
CA ILE A 29 4.22 -3.94 -7.77
C ILE A 29 5.44 -3.22 -7.19
N ALA A 30 5.42 -2.90 -5.90
CA ALA A 30 6.50 -2.18 -5.22
C ALA A 30 7.77 -3.02 -5.09
N THR A 31 7.65 -4.33 -4.87
CA THR A 31 8.81 -5.23 -4.66
C THR A 31 9.88 -5.13 -5.75
N PRO A 32 9.57 -5.33 -7.05
CA PRO A 32 10.58 -5.21 -8.11
C PRO A 32 11.16 -3.80 -8.21
N LEU A 33 10.33 -2.76 -8.02
CA LEU A 33 10.76 -1.36 -8.06
C LEU A 33 11.74 -1.03 -6.92
N VAL A 34 11.47 -1.54 -5.70
CA VAL A 34 12.33 -1.30 -4.54
C VAL A 34 13.61 -2.12 -4.65
N ILE A 35 13.58 -3.35 -5.14
CA ILE A 35 14.78 -4.19 -5.26
C ILE A 35 15.74 -3.62 -6.32
N TRP A 36 15.24 -3.37 -7.53
CA TRP A 36 16.09 -3.02 -8.68
C TRP A 36 16.21 -1.53 -8.95
N GLY A 37 15.25 -0.71 -8.50
CA GLY A 37 15.25 0.73 -8.70
C GLY A 37 15.95 1.51 -7.58
N THR A 38 16.15 2.79 -7.84
CA THR A 38 16.53 3.77 -6.81
C THR A 38 15.34 4.11 -5.91
N THR A 39 15.61 4.65 -4.71
CA THR A 39 14.56 5.08 -3.78
C THR A 39 13.60 6.09 -4.41
N MET A 40 14.13 7.06 -5.17
CA MET A 40 13.31 8.10 -5.80
C MET A 40 12.44 7.53 -6.93
N GLU A 41 12.96 6.60 -7.73
CA GLU A 41 12.18 5.90 -8.74
C GLU A 41 11.05 5.08 -8.10
N ALA A 42 11.36 4.27 -7.09
CA ALA A 42 10.36 3.46 -6.42
C ALA A 42 9.23 4.31 -5.82
N ILE A 43 9.56 5.42 -5.15
CA ILE A 43 8.57 6.35 -4.62
C ILE A 43 7.76 6.99 -5.76
N GLY A 44 8.42 7.55 -6.77
CA GLY A 44 7.76 8.25 -7.87
C GLY A 44 6.81 7.34 -8.66
N PHE A 45 7.27 6.16 -9.04
CA PHE A 45 6.45 5.17 -9.74
C PHE A 45 5.28 4.71 -8.88
N MET A 46 5.48 4.42 -7.60
CA MET A 46 4.40 3.94 -6.75
C MET A 46 3.36 5.03 -6.43
N ILE A 47 3.75 6.30 -6.32
CA ILE A 47 2.79 7.42 -6.25
C ILE A 47 1.95 7.43 -7.53
N PHE A 48 2.57 7.39 -8.70
CA PHE A 48 1.85 7.38 -9.97
C PHE A 48 0.90 6.18 -10.09
N ILE A 49 1.36 4.97 -9.78
CA ILE A 49 0.56 3.74 -9.84
C ILE A 49 -0.62 3.79 -8.87
N SER A 50 -0.40 4.24 -7.63
CA SER A 50 -1.45 4.32 -6.60
C SER A 50 -2.60 5.24 -7.00
N ILE A 51 -2.29 6.36 -7.68
CA ILE A 51 -3.29 7.30 -8.18
C ILE A 51 -3.93 6.78 -9.48
N ALA A 52 -3.12 6.26 -10.41
CA ALA A 52 -3.60 5.78 -11.70
C ALA A 52 -4.59 4.63 -11.55
N LYS A 53 -4.35 3.71 -10.61
CA LYS A 53 -5.28 2.63 -10.28
C LYS A 53 -6.67 3.16 -9.92
N GLU A 54 -6.76 4.11 -9.00
CA GLU A 54 -8.04 4.68 -8.56
C GLU A 54 -8.80 5.38 -9.70
N ILE A 55 -8.08 6.06 -10.60
CA ILE A 55 -8.67 6.69 -11.79
C ILE A 55 -9.23 5.63 -12.75
N ILE A 56 -8.48 4.54 -12.95
CA ILE A 56 -8.89 3.42 -13.79
C ILE A 56 -10.13 2.74 -13.19
N ASP A 57 -10.12 2.42 -11.90
CA ASP A 57 -11.23 1.77 -11.20
C ASP A 57 -12.51 2.63 -11.25
N ALA A 58 -12.37 3.95 -11.06
CA ALA A 58 -13.47 4.90 -11.22
C ALA A 58 -14.00 4.96 -12.66
N LYS A 59 -13.11 4.94 -13.66
CA LYS A 59 -13.49 4.94 -15.09
C LYS A 59 -14.26 3.69 -15.48
N PHE A 60 -13.89 2.53 -14.94
CA PHE A 60 -14.56 1.26 -15.18
C PHE A 60 -15.76 1.00 -14.24
N ARG A 61 -16.11 1.97 -13.37
CA ARG A 61 -17.22 1.91 -12.41
C ARG A 61 -17.13 0.73 -11.42
N TYR A 62 -15.93 0.27 -11.10
CA TYR A 62 -15.74 -0.77 -10.08
C TYR A 62 -15.94 -0.20 -8.67
N SER A 63 -15.50 1.04 -8.43
CA SER A 63 -15.58 1.72 -7.15
C SER A 63 -15.48 3.24 -7.33
N TYR A 64 -15.85 3.99 -6.28
CA TYR A 64 -15.57 5.43 -6.23
C TYR A 64 -14.10 5.66 -5.88
N PRO A 65 -13.43 6.68 -6.47
CA PRO A 65 -12.05 6.97 -6.16
C PRO A 65 -11.86 7.25 -4.67
N SER A 66 -10.89 6.58 -4.05
CA SER A 66 -10.71 6.57 -2.61
C SER A 66 -9.24 6.83 -2.27
N ALA A 67 -8.98 7.95 -1.60
CA ALA A 67 -7.64 8.29 -1.11
C ALA A 67 -7.10 7.20 -0.17
N THR A 68 -7.98 6.53 0.57
CA THR A 68 -7.58 5.43 1.45
C THR A 68 -7.05 4.23 0.65
N ASP A 69 -7.63 3.92 -0.51
CA ASP A 69 -7.20 2.79 -1.34
C ASP A 69 -5.88 3.07 -2.05
N ALA A 70 -5.66 4.30 -2.50
CA ALA A 70 -4.36 4.75 -2.96
C ALA A 70 -3.30 4.65 -1.85
N LEU A 71 -3.63 5.08 -0.63
CA LEU A 71 -2.71 4.99 0.52
C LEU A 71 -2.35 3.54 0.85
N PHE A 72 -3.33 2.63 0.92
CA PHE A 72 -3.06 1.22 1.18
C PHE A 72 -2.25 0.58 0.04
N THR A 73 -2.45 1.00 -1.21
CA THR A 73 -1.62 0.58 -2.36
C THR A 73 -0.18 1.09 -2.27
N PHE A 74 0.04 2.30 -1.74
CA PHE A 74 1.38 2.90 -1.61
C PHE A 74 2.16 2.41 -0.38
N LEU A 75 1.46 2.18 0.74
CA LEU A 75 2.02 1.78 2.04
C LEU A 75 3.09 0.67 2.01
N PRO A 76 2.94 -0.45 1.27
CA PRO A 76 3.98 -1.49 1.24
C PRO A 76 5.32 -0.98 0.67
N THR A 77 5.31 0.04 -0.20
CA THR A 77 6.53 0.69 -0.70
C THR A 77 7.36 1.28 0.43
N LEU A 78 6.71 1.94 1.40
CA LEU A 78 7.38 2.54 2.55
C LEU A 78 8.04 1.47 3.42
N PHE A 79 7.35 0.35 3.67
CA PHE A 79 7.90 -0.76 4.45
C PHE A 79 9.08 -1.42 3.75
N LEU A 80 8.96 -1.68 2.44
CA LEU A 80 10.05 -2.28 1.66
C LEU A 80 11.28 -1.35 1.59
N LEU A 81 11.08 -0.05 1.39
CA LEU A 81 12.17 0.93 1.40
C LEU A 81 12.82 1.06 2.78
N ALA A 82 12.03 1.05 3.86
CA ALA A 82 12.57 1.08 5.21
C ALA A 82 13.50 -0.13 5.45
N VAL A 83 13.07 -1.33 5.05
CA VAL A 83 13.92 -2.54 5.13
C VAL A 83 15.18 -2.40 4.27
N LYS A 84 15.07 -1.89 3.04
CA LYS A 84 16.22 -1.66 2.14
C LYS A 84 17.25 -0.68 2.71
N LEU A 85 16.80 0.35 3.43
CA LEU A 85 17.67 1.40 3.99
C LEU A 85 18.26 1.05 5.36
N LEU A 86 17.65 0.11 6.09
CA LEU A 86 18.13 -0.36 7.39
C LEU A 86 19.10 -1.55 7.29
N ASN A 87 19.15 -2.20 6.12
CA ASN A 87 20.14 -3.22 5.78
C ASN A 87 21.37 -2.59 5.11
#